data_AF-A0A847I5D0-F1
#
_entry.id   AF-A0A847I5D0-F1
#
_cell.length_a   1.000
_cell.length_b   1.000
_cell.length_c   1.000
_cell.angle_alpha   90.00
_cell.angle_beta   90.00
_cell.angle_gamma   90.00
#
_symmetry.space_group_name_H-M   'P 1'
#
loop_
_entity.id
_entity.type
_entity.pdbx_description
1 polymer ?
#
loop_
_entity_poly.entity_id
_entity_poly.type
_entity_poly.pdbx_seq_one_letter_code
_entity_poly.pdbx_strand_id
1 'polypeptide(L)'
;VIDGLRLKVEPRLEIRGDVDFDSGSLDVCVDVEVRGTVKSNFRVRTSGSLTVGRAIEAAEIDVDSDLRVQGGICGREGAGGVRVGGSVAARFCNESNVEAGGDIRIETETLNSRVRTPAVFRSPGGTIIGGTIWAREGIEVSVLGSESGITTCVAVGMGLAALREERRIEQEIDGHEKLAAGIREKIAPLMANLKRLTPQQREAATELMGRANELDTAVDELQARRQQLQEQSRPSGTPYVQVNVACQPGVRIAFGARQARIGALLHGPVRIEERKVENATEIVAVNSRTGSVTTLPSCEIDVSTPAP
;
A
#
# COMPACT_ATOMS: atom_id res chain seq x y z
N VAL A 1 -15.54 24.50 19.80
CA VAL A 1 -14.56 25.29 20.58
C VAL A 1 -14.99 26.74 20.52
N ILE A 2 -15.17 27.42 21.65
CA ILE A 2 -15.58 28.82 21.68
C ILE A 2 -14.29 29.65 21.64
N ASP A 3 -14.01 30.20 20.46
CA ASP A 3 -13.05 31.28 20.29
C ASP A 3 -13.86 32.50 19.80
N GLY A 4 -13.59 33.67 20.40
CA GLY A 4 -14.51 34.82 20.50
C GLY A 4 -15.52 35.03 19.35
N LEU A 5 -16.81 34.99 19.70
CA LEU A 5 -17.97 35.44 18.88
C LEU A 5 -18.27 34.68 17.56
N ARG A 6 -17.72 33.48 17.34
CA ARG A 6 -18.19 32.58 16.27
C ARG A 6 -18.63 31.22 16.83
N LEU A 7 -19.93 30.94 16.72
CA LEU A 7 -20.53 29.67 17.11
C LEU A 7 -20.55 28.76 15.87
N LYS A 8 -19.55 27.87 15.76
CA LYS A 8 -19.50 26.85 14.71
C LYS A 8 -20.28 25.63 15.20
N VAL A 9 -21.47 25.40 14.63
CA VAL A 9 -22.24 24.17 14.84
C VAL A 9 -21.82 23.21 13.75
N GLU A 10 -21.04 22.18 14.11
CA GLU A 10 -20.73 21.08 13.21
C GLU A 10 -21.84 20.03 13.34
N PRO A 11 -22.58 19.72 12.27
CA PRO A 11 -23.59 18.67 12.32
C PRO A 11 -22.88 17.34 12.60
N ARG A 12 -23.32 16.63 13.64
CA ARG A 12 -22.86 15.28 13.97
C ARG A 12 -24.07 14.36 14.14
N LEU A 13 -23.96 13.14 13.65
CA LEU A 13 -24.95 12.09 13.84
C LEU A 13 -24.50 11.18 14.98
N GLU A 14 -25.31 11.11 16.03
CA GLU A 14 -25.03 10.25 17.19
C GLU A 14 -25.97 9.04 17.21
N ILE A 15 -25.40 7.85 17.21
CA ILE A 15 -26.11 6.59 17.43
C ILE A 15 -25.74 6.09 18.82
N ARG A 16 -26.74 6.08 19.71
CA ARG A 16 -26.54 5.71 21.13
C ARG A 16 -26.25 4.22 21.35
N GLY A 17 -26.62 3.38 20.38
CA GLY A 17 -26.46 1.93 20.44
C GLY A 17 -25.59 1.39 19.30
N ASP A 18 -25.93 0.20 18.84
CA ASP A 18 -25.23 -0.48 17.76
C ASP A 18 -25.79 -0.06 16.38
N VAL A 19 -24.96 -0.22 15.35
CA VAL A 19 -25.42 -0.20 13.95
C VAL A 19 -25.80 -1.62 13.58
N ASP A 20 -27.11 -1.91 13.55
CA ASP A 20 -27.70 -3.23 13.41
C ASP A 20 -29.07 -3.17 12.69
N PHE A 21 -29.92 -4.19 12.85
CA PHE A 21 -31.23 -4.23 12.16
C PHE A 21 -32.21 -3.16 12.64
N ASP A 22 -32.02 -2.62 13.85
CA ASP A 22 -32.90 -1.59 14.42
C ASP A 22 -32.52 -0.20 13.90
N SER A 23 -31.21 0.07 13.76
CA SER A 23 -30.69 1.37 13.31
C SER A 23 -30.43 1.44 11.80
N GLY A 24 -30.13 0.32 11.15
CA GLY A 24 -29.83 0.22 9.74
C GLY A 24 -28.44 0.74 9.34
N SER A 25 -28.07 0.54 8.07
CA SER A 25 -26.83 1.08 7.51
C SER A 25 -26.91 2.60 7.32
N LEU A 26 -25.75 3.27 7.40
CA LEU A 26 -25.64 4.73 7.33
C LEU A 26 -24.93 5.16 6.06
N ASP A 27 -25.44 6.21 5.43
CA ASP A 27 -24.79 6.91 4.30
C ASP A 27 -25.07 8.41 4.48
N VAL A 28 -24.10 9.14 5.03
CA VAL A 28 -24.26 10.53 5.47
C VAL A 28 -23.02 11.37 5.20
N CYS A 29 -23.15 12.68 5.05
CA CYS A 29 -22.02 13.57 4.77
C CYS A 29 -21.54 14.37 6.00
N VAL A 30 -21.63 13.79 7.20
CA VAL A 30 -21.37 14.45 8.49
C VAL A 30 -20.62 13.53 9.43
N ASP A 31 -20.00 14.07 10.48
CA ASP A 31 -19.33 13.25 11.49
C ASP A 31 -20.31 12.30 12.16
N VAL A 32 -19.91 11.05 12.35
CA VAL A 32 -20.73 9.98 12.93
C VAL A 32 -20.10 9.48 14.22
N GLU A 33 -20.88 9.41 15.28
CA GLU A 33 -20.50 8.82 16.56
C GLU A 33 -21.43 7.65 16.87
N VAL A 34 -20.91 6.43 16.79
CA VAL A 34 -21.59 5.20 17.21
C VAL A 34 -21.08 4.83 18.59
N ARG A 35 -21.91 4.94 19.64
CA ARG A 35 -21.48 4.56 21.00
C ARG A 35 -21.31 3.05 21.18
N GLY A 36 -22.03 2.26 20.37
CA GLY A 36 -21.98 0.81 20.38
C GLY A 36 -21.00 0.21 19.37
N THR A 37 -21.39 -0.93 18.82
CA THR A 37 -20.67 -1.72 17.82
C THR A 37 -21.32 -1.56 16.45
N VAL A 38 -20.52 -1.52 15.39
CA VAL A 38 -21.03 -1.70 14.02
C VAL A 38 -21.07 -3.20 13.73
N LYS A 39 -22.28 -3.76 13.62
CA LYS A 39 -22.49 -5.20 13.51
C LYS A 39 -22.22 -5.72 12.10
N SER A 40 -22.10 -7.03 11.99
CA SER A 40 -21.82 -7.71 10.73
C SER A 40 -22.90 -7.50 9.70
N ASN A 41 -22.49 -7.40 8.44
CA ASN A 41 -23.35 -7.13 7.29
C ASN A 41 -24.00 -5.73 7.29
N PHE A 42 -23.57 -4.82 8.18
CA PHE A 42 -23.95 -3.42 8.12
C PHE A 42 -22.87 -2.57 7.48
N ARG A 43 -23.29 -1.41 6.98
CA ARG A 43 -22.40 -0.45 6.33
C ARG A 43 -22.51 0.91 7.00
N VAL A 44 -21.38 1.58 7.17
CA VAL A 44 -21.31 2.99 7.54
C VAL A 44 -20.46 3.72 6.51
N ARG A 45 -21.08 4.63 5.77
CA ARG A 45 -20.41 5.56 4.87
C ARG A 45 -20.53 6.98 5.40
N THR A 46 -19.39 7.65 5.51
CA THR A 46 -19.40 9.08 5.80
C THR A 46 -18.25 9.86 5.17
N SER A 47 -18.55 11.07 4.71
CA SER A 47 -17.50 12.03 4.29
C SER A 47 -16.83 12.73 5.49
N GLY A 48 -17.42 12.63 6.67
CA GLY A 48 -16.86 13.13 7.94
C GLY A 48 -15.97 12.09 8.61
N SER A 49 -15.69 12.29 9.89
CA SER A 49 -15.00 11.31 10.75
C SER A 49 -15.99 10.31 11.35
N LEU A 50 -15.53 9.09 11.61
CA LEU A 50 -16.30 8.05 12.30
C LEU A 50 -15.65 7.69 13.63
N THR A 51 -16.40 7.77 14.72
CA THR A 51 -16.00 7.25 16.03
C THR A 51 -16.90 6.09 16.44
N VAL A 52 -16.31 4.95 16.79
CA VAL A 52 -17.00 3.75 17.27
C VAL A 52 -16.55 3.45 18.69
N GLY A 53 -17.50 3.43 19.63
CA GLY A 53 -17.26 3.28 21.07
C GLY A 53 -16.95 1.84 21.50
N ARG A 54 -17.29 0.84 20.67
CA ARG A 54 -16.93 -0.56 20.90
C ARG A 54 -16.13 -1.11 19.73
N ALA A 55 -16.71 -2.01 18.95
CA ALA A 55 -15.99 -2.75 17.91
C ALA A 55 -16.65 -2.55 16.54
N ILE A 56 -15.92 -2.94 15.51
CA ILE A 56 -16.45 -3.12 14.16
C ILE A 56 -16.35 -4.61 13.88
N GLU A 57 -17.48 -5.25 13.58
CA GLU A 57 -17.56 -6.72 13.45
C GLU A 57 -17.98 -7.10 12.03
N ALA A 58 -17.05 -7.45 11.13
CA ALA A 58 -17.31 -7.85 9.75
C ALA A 58 -18.29 -6.92 9.01
N ALA A 59 -18.08 -5.62 9.19
CA ALA A 59 -18.88 -4.55 8.59
C ALA A 59 -18.11 -3.82 7.48
N GLU A 60 -18.83 -3.11 6.63
CA GLU A 60 -18.25 -2.27 5.58
C GLU A 60 -18.18 -0.81 6.04
N ILE A 61 -16.98 -0.27 6.12
CA ILE A 61 -16.72 1.09 6.58
C ILE A 61 -16.04 1.86 5.45
N ASP A 62 -16.62 3.00 5.09
CA ASP A 62 -16.09 3.93 4.09
C ASP A 62 -16.11 5.34 4.69
N VAL A 63 -14.94 5.88 5.01
CA VAL A 63 -14.82 7.14 5.77
C VAL A 63 -13.82 8.04 5.05
N ASP A 64 -14.21 9.22 4.59
CA ASP A 64 -13.28 10.09 3.85
C ASP A 64 -12.24 10.75 4.79
N SER A 65 -12.60 11.00 6.05
CA SER A 65 -11.73 11.60 7.06
C SER A 65 -11.12 10.53 7.99
N ASP A 66 -11.15 10.71 9.32
CA ASP A 66 -10.50 9.81 10.27
C ASP A 66 -11.47 8.77 10.87
N LEU A 67 -10.93 7.58 11.20
CA LEU A 67 -11.63 6.53 11.92
C LEU A 67 -11.00 6.29 13.29
N ARG A 68 -11.82 6.34 14.35
CA ARG A 68 -11.42 5.94 15.70
C ARG A 68 -12.34 4.84 16.23
N VAL A 69 -11.75 3.74 16.68
CA VAL A 69 -12.45 2.62 17.31
C VAL A 69 -11.86 2.43 18.70
N GLN A 70 -12.67 2.61 19.76
CA GLN A 70 -12.18 2.43 21.14
C GLN A 70 -11.86 0.97 21.46
N GLY A 71 -12.58 0.03 20.83
CA GLY A 71 -12.29 -1.39 20.85
C GLY A 71 -11.51 -1.83 19.62
N GLY A 72 -11.91 -2.94 19.02
CA GLY A 72 -11.18 -3.56 17.91
C GLY A 72 -11.93 -3.57 16.59
N ILE A 73 -11.16 -3.77 15.53
CA ILE A 73 -11.67 -4.09 14.19
C ILE A 73 -11.55 -5.61 14.03
N CYS A 74 -12.69 -6.29 14.04
CA CYS A 74 -12.81 -7.73 13.90
C CYS A 74 -13.44 -8.03 12.56
N GLY A 75 -12.68 -8.58 11.62
CA GLY A 75 -13.20 -8.99 10.32
C GLY A 75 -13.65 -10.44 10.30
N ARG A 76 -13.94 -10.91 9.08
CA ARG A 76 -14.16 -12.31 8.74
C ARG A 76 -13.63 -12.51 7.33
N GLU A 77 -13.10 -13.68 7.03
CA GLU A 77 -12.66 -14.01 5.68
C GLU A 77 -13.77 -13.75 4.64
N GLY A 78 -13.47 -12.98 3.60
CA GLY A 78 -14.40 -12.64 2.52
C GLY A 78 -15.52 -11.67 2.88
N ALA A 79 -15.55 -11.11 4.10
CA ALA A 79 -16.62 -10.22 4.54
C ALA A 79 -16.12 -9.01 5.36
N GLY A 80 -16.72 -7.86 5.07
CA GLY A 80 -16.35 -6.59 5.69
C GLY A 80 -15.08 -5.98 5.08
N GLY A 81 -14.79 -4.75 5.50
CA GLY A 81 -13.64 -4.00 5.02
C GLY A 81 -13.68 -2.57 5.52
N VAL A 82 -12.52 -2.04 5.87
CA VAL A 82 -12.38 -0.68 6.40
C VAL A 82 -11.54 0.13 5.43
N ARG A 83 -12.15 1.12 4.78
CA ARG A 83 -11.49 2.08 3.90
C ARG A 83 -11.64 3.48 4.48
N VAL A 84 -10.51 4.14 4.69
CA VAL A 84 -10.44 5.42 5.38
C VAL A 84 -9.52 6.36 4.61
N GLY A 85 -9.98 7.56 4.24
CA GLY A 85 -9.16 8.55 3.54
C GLY A 85 -8.11 9.20 4.43
N GLY A 86 -8.40 9.35 5.72
CA GLY A 86 -7.49 9.82 6.77
C GLY A 86 -6.84 8.68 7.55
N SER A 87 -6.67 8.90 8.85
CA SER A 87 -5.97 8.01 9.78
C SER A 87 -6.90 7.04 10.48
N VAL A 88 -6.37 5.88 10.89
CA VAL A 88 -7.11 4.86 11.66
C VAL A 88 -6.47 4.70 13.03
N ALA A 89 -7.29 4.73 14.09
CA ALA A 89 -6.88 4.36 15.43
C ALA A 89 -7.81 3.29 15.99
N ALA A 90 -7.27 2.16 16.41
CA ALA A 90 -8.02 1.09 17.06
C ALA A 90 -7.18 0.41 18.16
N ARG A 91 -7.84 -0.24 19.12
CA ARG A 91 -7.14 -0.98 20.17
C ARG A 91 -6.48 -2.25 19.62
N PHE A 92 -7.20 -3.01 18.82
CA PHE A 92 -6.70 -4.23 18.18
C PHE A 92 -7.34 -4.45 16.81
N CYS A 93 -6.73 -5.31 16.01
CA CYS A 93 -7.13 -5.63 14.65
C CYS A 93 -7.06 -7.15 14.47
N ASN A 94 -8.16 -7.80 14.11
CA ASN A 94 -8.24 -9.26 14.01
C ASN A 94 -8.97 -9.68 12.74
N GLU A 95 -8.36 -10.55 11.94
CA GLU A 95 -8.92 -11.14 10.72
C GLU A 95 -9.59 -10.12 9.79
N SER A 96 -9.01 -8.91 9.70
CA SER A 96 -9.65 -7.79 9.00
C SER A 96 -8.80 -7.23 7.87
N ASN A 97 -9.47 -6.52 6.95
CA ASN A 97 -8.83 -5.78 5.87
C ASN A 97 -9.01 -4.27 6.12
N VAL A 98 -7.90 -3.57 6.36
CA VAL A 98 -7.88 -2.13 6.69
C VAL A 98 -7.00 -1.39 5.71
N GLU A 99 -7.56 -0.41 5.02
CA GLU A 99 -6.86 0.50 4.14
C GLU A 99 -7.08 1.93 4.63
N ALA A 100 -5.99 2.66 4.88
CA ALA A 100 -6.03 4.06 5.32
C ALA A 100 -5.17 4.93 4.40
N GLY A 101 -5.59 6.16 4.13
CA GLY A 101 -4.78 7.15 3.43
C GLY A 101 -3.76 7.87 4.32
N GLY A 102 -3.96 7.83 5.65
CA GLY A 102 -3.06 8.36 6.67
C GLY A 102 -2.45 7.29 7.57
N ASP A 103 -1.98 7.70 8.75
CA ASP A 103 -1.34 6.80 9.72
C ASP A 103 -2.33 5.76 10.25
N ILE A 104 -1.83 4.55 10.54
CA ILE A 104 -2.61 3.50 11.22
C ILE A 104 -1.99 3.23 12.57
N ARG A 105 -2.76 3.39 13.64
CA ARG A 105 -2.33 3.11 15.01
C ARG A 105 -3.15 1.99 15.63
N ILE A 106 -2.47 0.90 15.97
CA ILE A 106 -3.05 -0.25 16.67
C ILE A 106 -2.38 -0.40 18.03
N GLU A 107 -3.14 -0.42 19.12
CA GLU A 107 -2.55 -0.36 20.47
C GLU A 107 -1.92 -1.68 20.93
N THR A 108 -2.59 -2.83 20.73
CA THR A 108 -2.20 -4.10 21.34
C THR A 108 -1.79 -5.18 20.34
N GLU A 109 -2.61 -5.50 19.35
CA GLU A 109 -2.29 -6.58 18.43
C GLU A 109 -2.96 -6.45 17.06
N THR A 110 -2.27 -6.94 16.05
CA THR A 110 -2.78 -7.14 14.69
C THR A 110 -2.63 -8.61 14.35
N LEU A 111 -3.76 -9.34 14.31
CA LEU A 111 -3.81 -10.78 14.15
C LEU A 111 -4.44 -11.14 12.80
N ASN A 112 -3.74 -11.96 11.99
CA ASN A 112 -4.18 -12.47 10.69
C ASN A 112 -4.86 -11.43 9.79
N SER A 113 -4.38 -10.19 9.84
CA SER A 113 -5.04 -9.06 9.18
C SER A 113 -4.24 -8.57 7.98
N ARG A 114 -4.93 -7.94 7.03
CA ARG A 114 -4.33 -7.24 5.91
C ARG A 114 -4.46 -5.73 6.15
N VAL A 115 -3.33 -5.05 6.28
CA VAL A 115 -3.31 -3.63 6.62
C VAL A 115 -2.47 -2.87 5.59
N ARG A 116 -2.99 -1.76 5.07
CA ARG A 116 -2.34 -0.96 4.02
C ARG A 116 -2.43 0.51 4.32
N THR A 117 -1.30 1.21 4.25
CA THR A 117 -1.24 2.67 4.37
C THR A 117 -0.08 3.25 3.56
N PRO A 118 -0.25 4.41 2.90
CA PRO A 118 0.87 5.15 2.31
C PRO A 118 1.65 5.97 3.35
N ALA A 119 1.31 5.88 4.63
CA ALA A 119 1.94 6.58 5.74
C ALA A 119 2.66 5.58 6.68
N VAL A 120 2.60 5.79 8.00
CA VAL A 120 3.26 4.93 8.99
C VAL A 120 2.24 4.03 9.69
N PHE A 121 2.58 2.75 9.85
CA PHE A 121 1.88 1.85 10.76
C PHE A 121 2.55 1.87 12.13
N ARG A 122 1.81 2.16 13.20
CA ARG A 122 2.32 2.31 14.56
C ARG A 122 1.61 1.38 15.55
N SER A 123 2.38 0.48 16.15
CA SER A 123 1.97 -0.37 17.26
C SER A 123 3.12 -0.51 18.27
N PRO A 124 3.58 0.59 18.90
CA PRO A 124 4.82 0.61 19.68
C PRO A 124 4.81 -0.33 20.89
N GLY A 125 3.62 -0.64 21.43
CA GLY A 125 3.41 -1.61 22.51
C GLY A 125 2.75 -2.92 22.04
N GLY A 126 2.45 -3.05 20.75
CA GLY A 126 1.67 -4.16 20.24
C GLY A 126 2.45 -5.15 19.39
N THR A 127 1.76 -6.23 19.03
CA THR A 127 2.33 -7.38 18.31
C THR A 127 1.63 -7.57 16.97
N ILE A 128 2.40 -7.88 15.92
CA ILE A 128 1.84 -8.32 14.64
C ILE A 128 2.01 -9.84 14.55
N ILE A 129 0.90 -10.57 14.41
CA ILE A 129 0.86 -12.03 14.35
C ILE A 129 0.07 -12.44 13.11
N GLY A 130 0.77 -12.87 12.07
CA GLY A 130 0.14 -13.32 10.83
C GLY A 130 -0.43 -12.19 9.97
N GLY A 131 -0.73 -12.54 8.71
CA GLY A 131 -1.28 -11.61 7.74
C GLY A 131 -0.22 -10.80 6.99
N THR A 132 -0.63 -9.67 6.41
CA THR A 132 0.22 -8.85 5.55
C THR A 132 0.03 -7.37 5.84
N ILE A 133 1.08 -6.70 6.28
CA ILE A 133 1.07 -5.26 6.53
C ILE A 133 1.97 -4.56 5.51
N TRP A 134 1.43 -3.56 4.84
CA TRP A 134 2.20 -2.67 4.00
C TRP A 134 2.05 -1.23 4.48
N ALA A 135 3.18 -0.55 4.69
CA ALA A 135 3.24 0.86 5.03
C ALA A 135 4.35 1.54 4.23
N ARG A 136 4.04 2.55 3.41
CA ARG A 136 5.05 3.17 2.52
C ARG A 136 6.19 3.81 3.31
N GLU A 137 5.88 4.57 4.36
CA GLU A 137 6.89 5.35 5.10
C GLU A 137 7.59 4.54 6.18
N GLY A 138 6.87 3.64 6.85
CA GLY A 138 7.49 2.74 7.84
C GLY A 138 6.52 1.99 8.72
N ILE A 139 7.08 1.04 9.47
CA ILE A 139 6.35 0.20 10.43
C ILE A 139 7.08 0.29 11.77
N GLU A 140 6.35 0.60 12.84
CA GLU A 140 6.84 0.60 14.21
C GLU A 140 6.04 -0.41 15.03
N VAL A 141 6.70 -1.40 15.62
CA VAL A 141 6.03 -2.46 16.38
C VAL A 141 6.86 -2.88 17.60
N SER A 142 6.19 -3.37 18.65
CA SER A 142 6.90 -3.99 19.78
C SER A 142 7.48 -5.34 19.40
N VAL A 143 6.61 -6.26 18.96
CA VAL A 143 6.99 -7.62 18.58
C VAL A 143 6.46 -7.94 17.18
N LEU A 144 7.33 -8.46 16.33
CA LEU A 144 7.00 -8.84 14.96
C LEU A 144 7.06 -10.35 14.78
N GLY A 145 5.93 -10.97 14.46
CA GLY A 145 5.77 -12.42 14.32
C GLY A 145 5.43 -13.14 15.63
N SER A 146 5.34 -14.47 15.58
CA SER A 146 5.06 -15.33 16.74
C SER A 146 6.03 -16.52 16.81
N GLU A 147 6.24 -17.05 18.02
CA GLU A 147 7.05 -18.26 18.24
C GLU A 147 6.44 -19.50 17.56
N SER A 148 5.11 -19.51 17.37
CA SER A 148 4.40 -20.55 16.63
C SER A 148 4.70 -20.53 15.12
N GLY A 149 5.49 -19.56 14.63
CA GLY A 149 5.91 -19.49 13.23
C GLY A 149 4.79 -19.11 12.27
N ILE A 150 3.75 -18.41 12.75
CA ILE A 150 2.64 -17.95 11.90
C ILE A 150 3.20 -17.01 10.83
N THR A 151 2.92 -17.32 9.57
CA THR A 151 3.41 -16.56 8.41
C THR A 151 3.02 -15.09 8.52
N THR A 152 4.01 -14.25 8.80
CA THR A 152 3.85 -12.81 8.96
C THR A 152 4.69 -12.11 7.90
N CYS A 153 4.03 -11.33 7.05
CA CYS A 153 4.67 -10.56 5.98
C CYS A 153 4.51 -9.08 6.26
N VAL A 154 5.61 -8.34 6.28
CA VAL A 154 5.59 -6.88 6.32
C VAL A 154 6.34 -6.31 5.14
N ALA A 155 5.85 -5.20 4.60
CA ALA A 155 6.45 -4.54 3.46
C ALA A 155 6.48 -3.03 3.69
N VAL A 156 7.58 -2.39 3.32
CA VAL A 156 7.71 -0.93 3.36
C VAL A 156 8.27 -0.38 2.05
N GLY A 157 8.11 0.92 1.84
CA GLY A 157 8.44 1.57 0.59
C GLY A 157 7.38 1.35 -0.49
N MET A 158 7.80 1.28 -1.74
CA MET A 158 6.89 1.11 -2.87
C MET A 158 6.08 -0.19 -2.74
N GLY A 159 4.76 -0.07 -2.81
CA GLY A 159 3.86 -1.22 -2.67
C GLY A 159 3.98 -2.18 -3.85
N LEU A 160 3.73 -3.46 -3.60
CA LEU A 160 3.79 -4.51 -4.63
C LEU A 160 2.86 -4.23 -5.81
N ALA A 161 1.70 -3.62 -5.57
CA ALA A 161 0.77 -3.23 -6.63
C ALA A 161 1.36 -2.16 -7.56
N ALA A 162 2.05 -1.16 -7.00
CA ALA A 162 2.72 -0.11 -7.77
C ALA A 162 3.89 -0.68 -8.57
N LEU A 163 4.72 -1.55 -7.96
CA LEU A 163 5.83 -2.21 -8.67
C LEU A 163 5.34 -3.09 -9.83
N ARG A 164 4.21 -3.77 -9.66
CA ARG A 164 3.59 -4.58 -10.73
C ARG A 164 3.11 -3.71 -11.89
N GLU A 165 2.44 -2.61 -11.57
CA GLU A 165 1.96 -1.68 -12.59
C GLU A 165 3.12 -1.00 -13.32
N GLU A 166 4.16 -0.59 -12.61
CA GLU A 166 5.39 -0.05 -13.20
C GLU A 166 6.03 -1.04 -14.18
N ARG A 167 6.17 -2.31 -13.78
CA ARG A 167 6.73 -3.36 -14.64
C ARG A 167 5.88 -3.62 -15.88
N ARG A 168 4.55 -3.58 -15.73
CA ARG A 168 3.62 -3.71 -16.86
C ARG A 168 3.79 -2.56 -17.85
N ILE A 169 3.83 -1.32 -17.36
CA ILE A 169 4.04 -0.13 -18.21
C ILE A 169 5.38 -0.22 -18.94
N GLU A 170 6.44 -0.69 -18.26
CA GLU A 170 7.75 -0.90 -18.88
C GLU A 170 7.73 -1.94 -20.01
N GLN A 171 6.99 -3.04 -19.83
CA GLN A 171 6.80 -4.05 -20.89
C GLN A 171 6.01 -3.49 -22.08
N GLU A 172 4.99 -2.66 -21.83
CA GLU A 172 4.22 -2.00 -22.89
C GLU A 172 5.09 -0.99 -23.67
N ILE A 173 5.95 -0.23 -22.98
CA ILE A 173 6.93 0.67 -23.60
C ILE A 173 7.90 -0.11 -24.50
N ASP A 174 8.57 -1.15 -23.97
CA ASP A 174 9.52 -1.96 -24.74
C ASP A 174 8.86 -2.63 -25.97
N GLY A 175 7.61 -3.08 -25.81
CA GLY A 175 6.80 -3.61 -26.91
C GLY A 175 6.54 -2.58 -28.02
N HIS A 176 6.09 -1.38 -27.65
CA HIS A 176 5.83 -0.30 -28.61
C HIS A 176 7.12 0.20 -29.28
N GLU A 177 8.21 0.37 -28.52
CA GLU A 177 9.51 0.79 -29.06
C GLU A 177 10.04 -0.21 -30.10
N LYS A 178 9.99 -1.51 -29.80
CA LYS A 178 10.39 -2.58 -30.74
C LYS A 178 9.54 -2.59 -32.00
N LEU A 179 8.22 -2.40 -31.87
CA LEU A 179 7.31 -2.33 -33.01
C LEU A 179 7.58 -1.10 -33.87
N ALA A 180 7.74 0.08 -33.28
CA ALA A 180 8.05 1.32 -33.98
C ALA A 180 9.41 1.24 -34.70
N ALA A 181 10.43 0.71 -34.03
CA ALA A 181 11.76 0.48 -34.61
C ALA A 181 11.69 -0.49 -35.80
N GLY A 182 10.99 -1.62 -35.65
CA GLY A 182 10.82 -2.61 -36.73
C GLY A 182 10.04 -2.07 -37.93
N ILE A 183 9.06 -1.17 -37.71
CA ILE A 183 8.37 -0.46 -38.80
C ILE A 183 9.34 0.49 -39.51
N ARG A 184 10.08 1.31 -38.76
CA ARG A 184 11.06 2.26 -39.31
C ARG A 184 12.16 1.57 -40.11
N GLU A 185 12.68 0.45 -39.62
CA GLU A 185 13.68 -0.37 -40.31
C GLU A 185 13.17 -0.87 -41.67
N LYS A 186 11.91 -1.34 -41.74
CA LYS A 186 11.27 -1.79 -42.98
C LYS A 186 11.03 -0.65 -43.98
N ILE A 187 10.75 0.56 -43.50
CA ILE A 187 10.46 1.73 -44.34
C ILE A 187 11.75 2.44 -44.80
N ALA A 188 12.82 2.41 -44.01
CA ALA A 188 14.09 3.08 -44.30
C ALA A 188 14.63 2.85 -45.74
N PRO A 189 14.70 1.61 -46.28
CA PRO A 189 15.17 1.39 -47.66
C PRO A 189 14.20 1.90 -48.73
N LEU A 190 12.89 1.96 -48.43
CA LEU A 190 11.88 2.53 -49.32
C LEU A 190 12.03 4.06 -49.38
N MET A 191 12.20 4.71 -48.23
CA MET A 191 12.45 6.16 -48.11
C MET A 191 13.76 6.59 -48.79
N ALA A 192 14.84 5.82 -48.67
CA ALA A 192 16.10 6.11 -49.33
C ALA A 192 16.01 6.13 -50.88
N ASN A 193 15.02 5.43 -51.45
CA ASN A 193 14.79 5.32 -52.90
C ASN A 193 13.52 6.05 -53.37
N LEU A 194 13.21 7.19 -52.73
CA LEU A 194 11.96 7.95 -52.91
C LEU A 194 11.59 8.26 -54.37
N LYS A 195 12.59 8.44 -55.25
CA LYS A 195 12.42 8.73 -56.70
C LYS A 195 12.02 7.52 -57.56
N ARG A 196 12.16 6.29 -57.05
CA ARG A 196 11.86 5.03 -57.76
C ARG A 196 10.57 4.33 -57.29
N LEU A 197 9.94 4.82 -56.24
CA LEU A 197 8.72 4.22 -55.67
C LEU A 197 7.50 4.46 -56.55
N THR A 198 6.61 3.45 -56.63
CA THR A 198 5.27 3.62 -57.20
C THR A 198 4.37 4.47 -56.27
N PRO A 199 3.29 5.08 -56.77
CA PRO A 199 2.34 5.83 -55.94
C PRO A 199 1.80 5.00 -54.75
N GLN A 200 1.48 3.74 -55.00
CA GLN A 200 0.95 2.81 -53.99
C GLN A 200 1.98 2.47 -52.90
N GLN A 201 3.27 2.36 -53.25
CA GLN A 201 4.34 2.13 -52.28
C GLN A 201 4.63 3.36 -51.41
N ARG A 202 4.45 4.57 -51.96
CA ARG A 202 4.58 5.81 -51.19
C ARG A 202 3.48 5.94 -50.16
N GLU A 203 2.24 5.65 -50.55
CA GLU A 203 1.08 5.68 -49.66
C GLU A 203 1.24 4.70 -48.49
N ALA A 204 1.61 3.44 -48.76
CA ALA A 204 1.87 2.44 -47.72
C ALA A 204 3.04 2.82 -46.79
N ALA A 205 4.09 3.44 -47.31
CA ALA A 205 5.21 3.92 -46.50
C ALA A 205 4.79 5.07 -45.57
N THR A 206 3.95 6.01 -46.06
CA THR A 206 3.40 7.09 -45.24
C THR A 206 2.47 6.58 -44.15
N GLU A 207 1.60 5.61 -44.47
CA GLU A 207 0.70 4.98 -43.48
C GLU A 207 1.47 4.28 -42.37
N LEU A 208 2.45 3.45 -42.73
CA LEU A 208 3.28 2.75 -41.74
C LEU A 208 4.12 3.74 -40.91
N MET A 209 4.58 4.84 -41.50
CA MET A 209 5.27 5.89 -40.76
C MET A 209 4.34 6.63 -39.79
N GLY A 210 3.08 6.85 -40.18
CA GLY A 210 2.03 7.35 -39.28
C GLY A 210 1.84 6.42 -38.09
N ARG A 211 1.71 5.12 -38.33
CA ARG A 211 1.61 4.10 -37.27
C ARG A 211 2.83 4.06 -36.34
N ALA A 212 4.04 4.25 -36.87
CA ALA A 212 5.25 4.35 -36.05
C ALA A 212 5.17 5.57 -35.12
N ASN A 213 4.78 6.73 -35.64
CA ASN A 213 4.64 7.95 -34.84
C ASN A 213 3.52 7.84 -33.78
N GLU A 214 2.43 7.14 -34.07
CA GLU A 214 1.37 6.83 -33.09
C GLU A 214 1.92 5.98 -31.94
N LEU A 215 2.75 4.97 -32.25
CA LEU A 215 3.41 4.16 -31.23
C LEU A 215 4.38 4.98 -30.38
N ASP A 216 5.17 5.89 -30.98
CA ASP A 216 6.04 6.79 -30.22
C ASP A 216 5.24 7.70 -29.28
N THR A 217 4.11 8.24 -29.75
CA THR A 217 3.22 9.07 -28.91
C THR A 217 2.67 8.26 -27.72
N ALA A 218 2.27 7.01 -27.95
CA ALA A 218 1.84 6.12 -26.88
C ALA A 218 2.98 5.80 -25.88
N VAL A 219 4.22 5.67 -26.37
CA VAL A 219 5.40 5.51 -25.50
C VAL A 219 5.58 6.74 -24.61
N ASP A 220 5.49 7.95 -25.16
CA ASP A 220 5.61 9.19 -24.40
C ASP A 220 4.54 9.29 -23.30
N GLU A 221 3.29 8.94 -23.61
CA GLU A 221 2.19 8.89 -22.63
C GLU A 221 2.44 7.85 -21.53
N LEU A 222 2.88 6.65 -21.89
CA LEU A 222 3.22 5.59 -20.94
C LEU A 222 4.41 5.98 -20.06
N GLN A 223 5.43 6.65 -20.61
CA GLN A 223 6.56 7.18 -19.86
C GLN A 223 6.11 8.23 -18.84
N ALA A 224 5.23 9.16 -19.24
CA ALA A 224 4.67 10.15 -18.34
C ALA A 224 3.85 9.50 -17.20
N ARG A 225 3.03 8.49 -17.52
CA ARG A 225 2.27 7.72 -16.53
C ARG A 225 3.19 6.97 -15.57
N ARG A 226 4.26 6.35 -16.08
CA ARG A 226 5.28 5.68 -15.26
C ARG A 226 5.93 6.65 -14.28
N GLN A 227 6.33 7.82 -14.75
CA GLN A 227 6.94 8.85 -13.91
C GLN A 227 5.97 9.34 -12.83
N GLN A 228 4.69 9.55 -13.17
CA GLN A 228 3.67 9.92 -12.20
C GLN A 228 3.47 8.84 -11.13
N LEU A 229 3.43 7.56 -11.52
CA LEU A 229 3.30 6.44 -10.59
C LEU A 229 4.50 6.34 -9.64
N GLN A 230 5.71 6.53 -10.16
CA GLN A 230 6.94 6.56 -9.37
C GLN A 230 6.91 7.69 -8.33
N GLU A 231 6.50 8.90 -8.73
CA GLU A 231 6.44 10.05 -7.83
C GLU A 231 5.37 9.85 -6.74
N GLN A 232 4.18 9.37 -7.10
CA GLN A 232 3.10 9.08 -6.14
C GLN A 232 3.47 7.96 -5.16
N SER A 233 4.28 7.00 -5.61
CA SER A 233 4.70 5.86 -4.81
C SER A 233 6.01 6.09 -4.07
N ARG A 234 6.66 7.24 -4.28
CA ARG A 234 7.93 7.59 -3.66
C ARG A 234 7.73 7.82 -2.16
N PRO A 235 8.48 7.12 -1.30
CA PRO A 235 8.48 7.43 0.13
C PRO A 235 9.08 8.81 0.40
N SER A 236 8.56 9.49 1.42
CA SER A 236 9.01 10.84 1.81
C SER A 236 10.40 10.82 2.45
N GLY A 237 10.74 9.72 3.13
CA GLY A 237 12.07 9.48 3.72
C GLY A 237 12.58 8.07 3.40
N THR A 238 13.59 7.63 4.15
CA THR A 238 14.07 6.24 4.07
C THR A 238 13.06 5.32 4.75
N PRO A 239 12.40 4.39 4.04
CA PRO A 239 11.48 3.43 4.64
C PRO A 239 12.20 2.57 5.67
N TYR A 240 11.48 2.18 6.72
CA TYR A 240 12.07 1.40 7.81
C TYR A 240 11.06 0.50 8.49
N VAL A 241 11.56 -0.54 9.15
CA VAL A 241 10.82 -1.37 10.10
C VAL A 241 11.52 -1.30 11.45
N GLN A 242 10.88 -0.64 12.42
CA GLN A 242 11.36 -0.52 13.79
C GLN A 242 10.69 -1.58 14.67
N VAL A 243 11.50 -2.44 15.29
CA VAL A 243 11.05 -3.48 16.22
C VAL A 243 11.63 -3.22 17.60
N ASN A 244 10.79 -2.94 18.60
CA ASN A 244 11.26 -2.50 19.92
C ASN A 244 11.73 -3.64 20.83
N VAL A 245 11.08 -4.80 20.75
CA VAL A 245 11.33 -5.93 21.67
C VAL A 245 11.91 -7.14 20.93
N ALA A 246 11.23 -7.68 19.93
CA ALA A 246 11.68 -8.89 19.26
C ALA A 246 11.09 -9.08 17.85
N CYS A 247 11.89 -9.58 16.91
CA CYS A 247 11.42 -10.07 15.62
C CYS A 247 11.66 -11.58 15.53
N GLN A 248 10.58 -12.35 15.40
CA GLN A 248 10.59 -13.80 15.44
C GLN A 248 11.11 -14.41 14.13
N PRO A 249 11.72 -15.61 14.16
CA PRO A 249 12.07 -16.36 12.96
C PRO A 249 10.86 -16.60 12.05
N GLY A 250 11.12 -16.65 10.75
CA GLY A 250 10.09 -16.92 9.74
C GLY A 250 9.37 -15.67 9.21
N VAL A 251 9.49 -14.53 9.91
CA VAL A 251 8.96 -13.25 9.42
C VAL A 251 9.62 -12.89 8.08
N ARG A 252 8.79 -12.40 7.16
CA ARG A 252 9.22 -11.91 5.85
C ARG A 252 9.10 -10.40 5.82
N ILE A 253 10.19 -9.73 5.46
CA ILE A 253 10.27 -8.27 5.41
C ILE A 253 10.66 -7.86 4.01
N ALA A 254 9.81 -7.08 3.36
CA ALA A 254 10.05 -6.57 2.02
C ALA A 254 10.32 -5.07 2.03
N PHE A 255 11.27 -4.65 1.20
CA PHE A 255 11.55 -3.27 0.87
C PHE A 255 11.49 -3.16 -0.66
N GLY A 256 10.43 -2.55 -1.18
CA GLY A 256 10.17 -2.54 -2.62
C GLY A 256 10.22 -3.95 -3.23
N ALA A 257 11.12 -4.15 -4.19
CA ALA A 257 11.31 -5.42 -4.90
C ALA A 257 12.22 -6.43 -4.17
N ARG A 258 12.83 -6.09 -3.03
CA ARG A 258 13.68 -7.00 -2.25
C ARG A 258 12.94 -7.55 -1.04
N GLN A 259 13.21 -8.80 -0.69
CA GLN A 259 12.64 -9.46 0.47
C GLN A 259 13.70 -10.20 1.26
N ALA A 260 13.73 -10.02 2.57
CA ALA A 260 14.50 -10.80 3.52
C ALA A 260 13.57 -11.70 4.34
N ARG A 261 14.06 -12.89 4.70
CA ARG A 261 13.42 -13.77 5.68
C ARG A 261 14.27 -13.80 6.93
N ILE A 262 13.65 -13.54 8.08
CA ILE A 262 14.31 -13.60 9.37
C ILE A 262 14.61 -15.06 9.73
N GLY A 263 15.88 -15.42 9.74
CA GLY A 263 16.33 -16.79 10.00
C GLY A 263 16.44 -17.15 11.49
N ALA A 264 16.69 -16.16 12.34
CA ALA A 264 16.85 -16.33 13.78
C ALA A 264 16.23 -15.14 14.53
N LEU A 265 15.92 -15.34 15.81
CA LEU A 265 15.31 -14.31 16.66
C LEU A 265 16.20 -13.07 16.72
N LEU A 266 15.65 -11.90 16.37
CA LEU A 266 16.32 -10.61 16.54
C LEU A 266 15.79 -9.93 17.79
N HIS A 267 16.68 -9.67 18.76
CA HIS A 267 16.33 -8.92 19.96
C HIS A 267 16.40 -7.41 19.73
N GLY A 268 15.30 -6.73 20.06
CA GLY A 268 15.14 -5.29 19.91
C GLY A 268 15.90 -4.46 20.96
N PRO A 269 15.99 -3.13 20.74
CA PRO A 269 15.44 -2.40 19.62
C PRO A 269 16.30 -2.56 18.38
N VAL A 270 15.66 -2.94 17.28
CA VAL A 270 16.31 -3.13 15.98
C VAL A 270 15.55 -2.31 14.95
N ARG A 271 16.30 -1.55 14.17
CA ARG A 271 15.81 -0.84 12.98
C ARG A 271 16.27 -1.60 11.76
N ILE A 272 15.33 -1.99 10.90
CA ILE A 272 15.60 -2.67 9.65
C ILE A 272 15.36 -1.67 8.53
N GLU A 273 16.33 -1.53 7.63
CA GLU A 273 16.28 -0.56 6.52
C GLU A 273 17.14 -1.05 5.35
N GLU A 274 16.94 -0.47 4.17
CA GLU A 274 17.83 -0.67 3.03
C GLU A 274 19.06 0.24 3.14
N ARG A 275 20.25 -0.32 2.92
CA ARG A 275 21.51 0.41 2.92
C ARG A 275 22.37 -0.02 1.74
N LYS A 276 23.07 0.95 1.14
CA LYS A 276 24.09 0.66 0.13
C LYS A 276 25.36 0.13 0.82
N VAL A 277 25.74 -1.10 0.50
CA VAL A 277 26.97 -1.76 0.98
C VAL A 277 27.73 -2.23 -0.26
N GLU A 278 28.98 -1.78 -0.44
CA GLU A 278 29.87 -2.24 -1.52
C GLU A 278 29.23 -2.26 -2.93
N ASN A 279 28.42 -1.24 -3.24
CA ASN A 279 27.65 -1.05 -4.50
C ASN A 279 26.38 -1.91 -4.68
N ALA A 280 25.99 -2.71 -3.69
CA ALA A 280 24.68 -3.38 -3.66
C ALA A 280 23.73 -2.73 -2.64
N THR A 281 22.44 -2.72 -2.93
CA THR A 281 21.40 -2.37 -1.94
C THR A 281 21.09 -3.62 -1.13
N GLU A 282 21.40 -3.59 0.16
CA GLU A 282 21.15 -4.71 1.08
C GLU A 282 20.15 -4.32 2.15
N ILE A 283 19.38 -5.30 2.64
CA ILE A 283 18.53 -5.12 3.82
C ILE A 283 19.40 -5.37 5.06
N VAL A 284 19.50 -4.38 5.94
CA VAL A 284 20.31 -4.48 7.16
C VAL A 284 19.44 -4.29 8.40
N ALA A 285 19.74 -5.07 9.43
CA ALA A 285 19.22 -4.91 10.78
C ALA A 285 20.26 -4.17 11.63
N VAL A 286 19.92 -2.99 12.13
CA VAL A 286 20.76 -2.15 12.98
C VAL A 286 20.20 -2.18 14.39
N ASN A 287 20.97 -2.71 15.35
CA ASN A 287 20.59 -2.63 16.75
C ASN A 287 20.74 -1.18 17.23
N SER A 288 19.64 -0.56 17.65
CA SER A 288 19.61 0.86 18.00
C SER A 288 20.35 1.17 19.31
N ARG A 289 20.63 0.17 20.16
CA ARG A 289 21.41 0.34 21.41
C ARG A 289 22.90 0.18 21.18
N THR A 290 23.31 -0.87 20.46
CA THR A 290 24.75 -1.20 20.30
C THR A 290 25.35 -0.62 19.02
N GLY A 291 24.53 -0.20 18.06
CA GLY A 291 24.95 0.21 16.72
C GLY A 291 25.41 -0.96 15.84
N SER A 292 25.31 -2.20 16.32
CA SER A 292 25.70 -3.39 15.55
C SER A 292 24.82 -3.54 14.32
N VAL A 293 25.46 -3.79 13.17
CA VAL A 293 24.78 -3.96 11.88
C VAL A 293 24.86 -5.43 11.49
N THR A 294 23.73 -6.01 11.08
CA THR A 294 23.64 -7.38 10.57
C THR A 294 22.97 -7.33 9.21
N THR A 295 23.68 -7.78 8.17
CA THR A 295 23.10 -7.92 6.83
C THR A 295 22.14 -9.11 6.82
N LEU A 296 20.92 -8.88 6.35
CA LEU A 296 19.91 -9.92 6.22
C LEU A 296 19.95 -10.46 4.78
N PRO A 297 20.13 -11.78 4.58
CA PRO A 297 20.05 -12.38 3.26
C PRO A 297 18.71 -12.03 2.59
N SER A 298 18.79 -11.41 1.43
CA SER A 298 17.62 -10.94 0.69
C SER A 298 17.61 -11.49 -0.74
N CYS A 299 16.41 -11.68 -1.29
CA CYS A 299 16.19 -12.06 -2.68
C CYS A 299 15.26 -11.06 -3.35
N GLU A 300 15.31 -10.98 -4.69
CA GLU A 300 14.32 -10.23 -5.44
C GLU A 300 12.98 -10.96 -5.42
N ILE A 301 11.91 -10.20 -5.21
CA ILE A 301 10.55 -10.66 -5.33
C ILE A 301 10.26 -10.76 -6.82
N ASP A 302 9.78 -11.91 -7.26
CA ASP A 302 9.24 -12.00 -8.61
C ASP A 302 7.91 -11.24 -8.69
N VAL A 303 8.00 -9.99 -9.13
CA VAL A 303 6.85 -9.13 -9.35
C VAL A 303 5.98 -9.58 -10.52
N SER A 304 6.45 -10.49 -11.39
CA SER A 304 5.69 -10.97 -12.55
C SER A 304 4.64 -12.03 -12.21
N THR A 305 4.78 -12.70 -11.07
CA THR A 305 3.81 -13.71 -10.62
C THR A 305 2.66 -13.02 -9.86
N PRO A 306 1.37 -13.23 -10.24
CA PRO A 306 0.24 -12.72 -9.47
C PRO A 306 0.28 -13.29 -8.04
N ALA A 307 -0.15 -12.48 -7.06
CA ALA A 307 -0.30 -13.02 -5.70
C ALA A 307 -1.37 -14.11 -5.73
N PRO A 308 -1.21 -15.21 -4.98
CA PRO A 308 -2.25 -16.23 -4.88
C PRO A 308 -3.56 -15.65 -4.36
#